data_AF-A0A0C9VXT8-F1
#
_entry.id   AF-A0A0C9VXT8-F1
#
_cell.length_a   1.000
_cell.length_b   1.000
_cell.length_c   1.000
_cell.angle_alpha   90.00
_cell.angle_beta   90.00
_cell.angle_gamma   90.00
#
_symmetry.space_group_name_H-M   'P 1'
#
loop_
_entity.id
_entity.type
_entity.pdbx_description
1 polymer ?
#
loop_
_entity_poly.entity_id
_entity_poly.type
_entity_poly.pdbx_seq_one_letter_code
_entity_poly.pdbx_strand_id
1 'polypeptide(L)'
;IEVGPDLTEGQQDRVMALVRVFADTFALSLAEVIPVDFMKHKLHVNPTATLPTKVHQRPITGAQRDWYDKVLDDMEKAEIIQRVPADFIKCLS
;
A
#
# COMPACT_ATOMS: atom_id res chain seq x y z
N ILE A 1 -15.58 2.13 -8.05
CA ILE A 1 -15.72 1.34 -9.30
C ILE A 1 -16.73 2.05 -10.16
N GLU A 2 -16.37 2.31 -11.41
CA GLU A 2 -17.29 2.88 -12.40
C GLU A 2 -17.63 1.79 -13.40
N VAL A 3 -18.92 1.62 -13.69
CA VAL A 3 -19.43 0.66 -14.68
C VAL A 3 -19.91 1.47 -15.87
N GLY A 4 -19.44 1.11 -17.07
CA GLY A 4 -19.77 1.80 -18.31
C GLY A 4 -21.26 1.71 -18.67
N PRO A 5 -21.76 2.64 -19.51
CA PRO A 5 -23.16 2.70 -19.92
C PRO A 5 -23.55 1.67 -21.01
N ASP A 6 -22.59 0.87 -21.47
CA ASP A 6 -22.71 -0.11 -22.56
C ASP A 6 -23.32 -1.46 -22.11
N LEU A 7 -23.74 -1.56 -20.85
CA LEU A 7 -24.39 -2.75 -20.30
C LEU A 7 -25.91 -2.60 -20.24
N THR A 8 -26.60 -3.70 -20.56
CA THR A 8 -28.02 -3.84 -20.22
C THR A 8 -28.20 -3.94 -18.71
N GLU A 9 -29.40 -3.65 -18.21
CA GLU A 9 -29.72 -3.72 -16.77
C GLU A 9 -29.34 -5.09 -16.17
N GLY A 10 -29.70 -6.19 -16.84
CA GLY A 10 -29.35 -7.53 -16.35
C GLY A 10 -27.85 -7.85 -16.36
N GLN A 11 -27.06 -7.21 -17.22
CA GLN A 11 -25.59 -7.33 -17.20
C GLN A 11 -24.99 -6.47 -16.09
N GLN A 12 -25.51 -5.27 -15.90
CA GLN A 12 -25.10 -4.38 -14.82
C GLN A 12 -25.36 -5.03 -13.45
N ASP A 13 -26.52 -5.65 -13.26
CA ASP A 13 -26.86 -6.38 -12.03
C ASP A 13 -25.87 -7.52 -11.75
N ARG A 14 -25.48 -8.28 -12.78
CA ARG A 14 -24.49 -9.35 -12.65
C ARG A 14 -23.11 -8.81 -12.27
N VAL A 15 -22.68 -7.70 -12.85
CA VAL A 15 -21.41 -7.04 -12.51
C VAL A 15 -21.45 -6.55 -11.06
N MET A 16 -22.51 -5.87 -10.65
CA MET A 16 -22.65 -5.37 -9.28
C MET A 16 -22.73 -6.51 -8.25
N ALA A 17 -23.35 -7.64 -8.60
CA ALA A 17 -23.35 -8.83 -7.76
C ALA A 17 -21.92 -9.40 -7.59
N LEU A 18 -21.13 -9.48 -8.66
CA LEU A 18 -19.74 -9.92 -8.60
C LEU A 18 -18.89 -8.99 -7.72
N VAL A 19 -19.01 -7.68 -7.94
CA VAL A 19 -18.32 -6.67 -7.14
C VAL A 19 -18.63 -6.81 -5.66
N ARG A 20 -19.90 -7.07 -5.30
CA ARG A 20 -20.29 -7.28 -3.90
C ARG A 20 -19.68 -8.54 -3.29
N VAL A 21 -19.60 -9.63 -4.06
CA VAL A 21 -19.02 -10.90 -3.59
C VAL A 21 -17.51 -10.74 -3.32
N PHE A 22 -16.83 -9.96 -4.14
CA PHE A 22 -15.39 -9.73 -4.07
C PHE A 22 -15.07 -8.28 -3.69
N ALA A 23 -15.85 -7.71 -2.77
CA ALA A 23 -15.74 -6.30 -2.42
C ALA A 23 -14.33 -5.95 -1.93
N ASP A 24 -13.72 -6.84 -1.16
CA ASP A 24 -12.33 -6.78 -0.68
C ASP A 24 -11.29 -6.69 -1.81
N THR A 25 -11.53 -7.41 -2.90
CA THR A 25 -10.64 -7.47 -4.07
C THR A 25 -10.78 -6.23 -4.94
N PHE A 26 -12.00 -5.69 -5.03
CA PHE A 26 -12.28 -4.49 -5.83
C PHE A 26 -12.23 -3.20 -5.03
N ALA A 27 -12.07 -3.28 -3.72
CA ALA A 27 -11.86 -2.12 -2.89
C ALA A 27 -10.55 -1.47 -3.26
N LEU A 28 -10.64 -0.24 -3.75
CA LEU A 28 -9.50 0.64 -3.95
C LEU A 28 -9.07 1.27 -2.61
N SER A 29 -9.34 0.60 -1.50
CA SER A 29 -9.11 1.07 -0.14
C SER A 29 -7.97 0.29 0.48
N LEU A 30 -6.91 1.01 0.85
CA LEU A 30 -5.80 0.43 1.61
C LEU A 30 -6.25 -0.12 2.97
N ALA A 31 -7.34 0.41 3.54
CA ALA A 31 -7.88 -0.02 4.83
C ALA A 31 -8.47 -1.44 4.81
N GLU A 32 -8.67 -2.03 3.63
CA GLU A 32 -9.14 -3.41 3.48
C GLU A 32 -7.98 -4.42 3.39
N VAL A 33 -6.72 -3.93 3.42
CA VAL A 33 -5.54 -4.78 3.56
C VAL A 33 -5.48 -5.30 5.00
N ILE A 34 -5.77 -6.59 5.18
CA ILE A 34 -5.65 -7.25 6.48
C ILE A 34 -4.19 -7.71 6.65
N PRO A 35 -3.44 -7.20 7.64
CA PRO A 35 -2.09 -7.66 7.90
C PRO A 35 -2.14 -9.13 8.36
N VAL A 36 -1.24 -9.95 7.79
CA VAL A 36 -1.05 -11.34 8.23
C VAL A 36 -0.35 -11.33 9.58
N ASP A 37 -1.05 -11.70 10.64
CA ASP A 37 -0.55 -11.70 12.03
C ASP A 37 0.14 -13.03 12.43
N PHE A 38 -0.18 -14.12 11.75
CA PHE A 38 0.29 -15.47 12.06
C PHE A 38 1.62 -15.86 11.38
N MET A 39 2.12 -15.05 10.44
CA MET A 39 3.40 -15.28 9.77
C MET A 39 4.20 -14.00 9.62
N LYS A 40 5.50 -14.08 9.90
CA LYS A 40 6.46 -13.00 9.66
C LYS A 40 7.35 -13.35 8.49
N HIS A 41 7.37 -12.50 7.48
CA HIS A 41 8.34 -12.63 6.41
C HIS A 41 9.74 -12.28 6.94
N LYS A 42 10.69 -13.22 6.81
CA LYS A 42 12.09 -13.00 7.16
C LYS A 42 12.89 -12.81 5.87
N LEU A 43 13.48 -11.63 5.72
CA LEU A 43 14.45 -11.40 4.65
C LEU A 43 15.73 -12.17 4.98
N HIS A 44 16.12 -13.11 4.12
CA HIS A 44 17.38 -13.85 4.24
C HIS A 44 18.53 -13.03 3.66
N VAL A 45 18.89 -11.97 4.38
CA VAL A 45 20.03 -11.13 4.02
C VAL A 45 21.32 -11.84 4.40
N ASN A 46 22.31 -11.83 3.49
CA ASN A 46 23.64 -12.34 3.81
C ASN A 46 24.26 -11.49 4.94
N PRO A 47 24.62 -12.08 6.10
CA PRO A 47 25.18 -11.33 7.23
C PRO A 47 26.55 -10.69 6.95
N THR A 48 27.25 -11.14 5.90
CA THR A 48 28.54 -10.57 5.51
C THR A 48 28.43 -9.51 4.40
N ALA A 49 27.23 -9.26 3.87
CA ALA A 49 27.04 -8.29 2.83
C ALA A 49 27.06 -6.86 3.40
N THR A 50 27.90 -6.00 2.81
CA THR A 50 27.87 -4.56 3.11
C THR A 50 26.65 -3.93 2.45
N LEU A 51 25.66 -3.54 3.25
CA LEU A 51 24.46 -2.85 2.78
C LEU A 51 24.61 -1.33 2.82
N PRO A 52 23.92 -0.58 1.94
CA PRO A 52 23.87 0.87 2.01
C PRO A 52 23.24 1.34 3.33
N THR A 53 23.98 2.13 4.09
CA THR A 53 23.52 2.71 5.38
C THR A 53 23.02 4.15 5.25
N LYS A 54 23.13 4.73 4.05
CA LYS A 54 22.67 6.09 3.73
C LYS A 54 21.77 6.04 2.50
N VAL A 55 20.63 6.69 2.62
CA VAL A 55 19.69 6.88 1.52
C VAL A 55 19.72 8.37 1.14
N HIS A 56 19.98 8.66 -0.14
CA HIS A 56 19.80 10.00 -0.69
C HIS A 56 18.40 10.09 -1.29
N GLN A 57 17.46 10.69 -0.55
CA GLN A 57 16.11 10.88 -1.06
C GLN A 57 16.13 11.86 -2.23
N ARG A 58 15.45 11.49 -3.33
CA ARG A 58 15.34 12.37 -4.49
C ARG A 58 14.49 13.59 -4.13
N PRO A 59 14.86 14.80 -4.59
CA PRO A 59 14.01 15.97 -4.44
C PRO A 59 12.64 15.73 -5.07
N ILE A 60 11.58 16.12 -4.37
CA ILE A 60 10.19 16.08 -4.85
C ILE A 60 9.67 17.50 -5.02
N THR A 61 8.87 17.72 -6.05
CA THR A 61 8.19 19.01 -6.26
C THR A 61 7.05 19.19 -5.24
N GLY A 62 6.51 20.42 -5.13
CA GLY A 62 5.39 20.71 -4.23
C GLY A 62 4.16 19.84 -4.54
N ALA A 63 3.70 19.83 -5.79
CA ALA A 63 2.56 19.01 -6.22
C ALA A 63 2.79 17.49 -6.01
N GLN A 64 4.02 17.02 -6.17
CA GLN A 64 4.35 15.62 -5.85
C GLN A 64 4.25 15.35 -4.36
N ARG A 65 4.76 16.26 -3.52
CA ARG A 65 4.68 16.13 -2.07
C ARG A 65 3.25 16.04 -1.58
N ASP A 66 2.38 16.95 -2.01
CA ASP A 66 0.97 16.96 -1.59
C ASP A 66 0.26 15.64 -1.94
N TRP A 67 0.59 15.07 -3.10
CA TRP A 67 0.07 13.77 -3.50
C TRP A 67 0.65 12.62 -2.67
N TYR A 68 1.97 12.57 -2.49
CA TYR A 68 2.63 11.51 -1.72
C TYR A 68 2.22 11.53 -0.26
N ASP A 69 2.14 12.70 0.37
CA ASP A 69 1.78 12.85 1.78
C ASP A 69 0.39 12.28 2.04
N LYS A 70 -0.58 12.52 1.14
CA LYS A 70 -1.92 11.91 1.22
C LYS A 70 -1.86 10.38 1.16
N VAL A 71 -1.07 9.82 0.24
CA VAL A 71 -0.93 8.36 0.12
C VAL A 71 -0.25 7.77 1.36
N LEU A 72 0.76 8.45 1.90
CA LEU A 72 1.44 8.02 3.12
C LEU A 72 0.50 8.04 4.33
N ASP A 73 -0.33 9.07 4.47
CA ASP A 73 -1.35 9.14 5.52
C ASP A 73 -2.38 8.01 5.40
N ASP A 74 -2.83 7.70 4.17
CA ASP A 74 -3.75 6.58 3.91
C ASP A 74 -3.11 5.22 4.25
N MET A 75 -1.82 5.02 3.95
CA MET A 75 -1.06 3.82 4.30
C MET A 75 -0.82 3.70 5.81
N GLU A 76 -0.52 4.81 6.50
CA GLU A 76 -0.31 4.85 7.95
C GLU A 76 -1.63 4.53 8.68
N LYS A 77 -2.74 5.10 8.23
CA LYS A 77 -4.08 4.82 8.76
C LYS A 77 -4.51 3.36 8.56
N ALA A 78 -4.06 2.73 7.47
CA ALA A 78 -4.29 1.33 7.18
C ALA A 78 -3.28 0.37 7.87
N GLU A 79 -2.39 0.90 8.71
CA GLU A 79 -1.35 0.14 9.42
C GLU A 79 -0.38 -0.61 8.49
N ILE A 80 -0.29 -0.21 7.22
CA ILE A 80 0.63 -0.79 6.23
C ILE A 80 2.06 -0.28 6.47
N ILE A 81 2.19 1.00 6.86
CA ILE A 81 3.47 1.62 7.22
C ILE A 81 3.37 2.23 8.61
N GLN A 82 4.53 2.43 9.23
CA GLN A 82 4.65 3.14 10.51
C GLN A 82 5.77 4.16 10.42
N ARG A 83 5.61 5.28 11.10
CA ARG A 83 6.69 6.24 11.29
C ARG A 83 7.77 5.61 12.16
N VAL A 84 9.01 5.71 11.69
CA VAL A 84 10.18 5.25 12.43
C VAL A 84 11.15 6.41 12.62
N PRO A 85 11.82 6.49 13.79
CA PRO A 85 12.92 7.41 13.99
C PRO A 85 14.00 7.27 12.90
N ALA A 86 14.70 8.37 12.57
CA ALA A 86 15.70 8.36 11.50
C ALA A 86 16.90 7.43 11.78
N ASP A 87 17.18 7.17 13.06
CA ASP A 87 18.17 6.20 13.53
C ASP A 87 17.71 4.75 13.38
N PHE A 88 16.42 4.48 13.19
CA PHE A 88 15.88 3.14 12.91
C PHE A 88 16.25 2.61 11.51
N ILE A 89 16.42 3.50 10.51
CA ILE A 89 16.72 3.13 9.12
C ILE A 89 18.21 2.84 8.90
N LYS A 90 19.07 3.30 9.82
CA LYS A 90 20.46 2.85 9.84
C LYS A 90 20.43 1.41 10.28
N CYS A 91 20.38 0.50 9.31
CA CYS A 91 20.58 -0.93 9.51
C CYS A 91 21.58 -1.10 10.65
N LEU A 92 21.10 -1.69 11.75
CA LEU A 92 21.83 -1.95 12.99
C LEU A 92 23.29 -2.22 12.62
N SER A 93 24.18 -1.36 13.13
CA SER A 93 25.63 -1.42 12.94
C SER A 93 26.19 -2.84 12.93
#